data_AF-A0A4Q0T6E9-F1
#
_entry.id   AF-A0A4Q0T6E9-F1
#
_cell.length_a   1.000
_cell.length_b   1.000
_cell.length_c   1.000
_cell.angle_alpha   90.00
_cell.angle_beta   90.00
_cell.angle_gamma   90.00
#
_symmetry.space_group_name_H-M   'P 1'
#
loop_
_entity.id
_entity.type
_entity.pdbx_description
1 polymer ?
#
loop_
_entity_poly.entity_id
_entity_poly.type
_entity_poly.pdbx_seq_one_letter_code
_entity_poly.pdbx_strand_id
1 'polypeptide(L)'
;MTLLNAPEYNASREAKKRNVLVGSGIAILLIALLSVAGFISGHGWLFMNLPVEHKVSVFLETLQAGDYAKAYGIWWNDPDWQKHPDAHKDYPLSRFTEDWTTESDWKGPIKTFHVDVSKRDDTGVVVAATVNDSRKKLFLKYQKKDGTLSYFPLELQY
;
A
#
# COMPACT_ATOMS: atom_id res chain seq x y z
N MET A 1 -5.76 51.05 -29.96
CA MET A 1 -7.08 50.41 -29.73
C MET A 1 -7.91 51.34 -28.88
N THR A 2 -9.03 51.82 -29.38
CA THR A 2 -9.95 52.74 -28.68
C THR A 2 -11.01 51.94 -27.92
N LEU A 3 -11.57 52.51 -26.84
CA LEU A 3 -12.65 51.89 -26.05
C LEU A 3 -13.90 51.52 -26.89
N LEU A 4 -14.01 52.07 -28.09
CA LEU A 4 -15.10 51.83 -29.06
C LEU A 4 -15.10 50.44 -29.71
N ASN A 5 -14.02 49.65 -29.58
CA ASN A 5 -13.95 48.28 -30.11
C ASN A 5 -13.83 47.22 -29.00
N ALA A 6 -14.22 47.53 -27.76
CA ALA A 6 -14.21 46.56 -26.68
C ALA A 6 -15.32 45.51 -26.90
N PRO A 7 -15.00 44.20 -26.86
CA PRO A 7 -16.02 43.16 -26.95
C PRO A 7 -17.01 43.27 -25.79
N GLU A 8 -18.28 42.96 -26.05
CA GLU A 8 -19.32 43.01 -25.01
C GLU A 8 -18.96 42.15 -23.80
N TYR A 9 -19.18 42.71 -22.61
CA TYR A 9 -18.90 42.03 -21.36
C TYR A 9 -19.82 40.82 -21.19
N ASN A 10 -19.23 39.63 -21.13
CA ASN A 10 -19.94 38.40 -20.85
C ASN A 10 -19.73 37.99 -19.39
N ALA A 11 -20.70 38.32 -18.54
CA ALA A 11 -20.67 38.03 -17.11
C ALA A 11 -20.48 36.53 -16.80
N SER A 12 -21.10 35.65 -17.59
CA SER A 12 -21.00 34.19 -17.43
C SER A 12 -19.58 33.69 -17.72
N ARG A 13 -18.92 34.25 -18.74
CA ARG A 13 -17.54 33.90 -19.10
C ARG A 13 -16.56 34.33 -18.02
N GLU A 14 -16.70 35.55 -17.50
CA GLU A 14 -15.82 36.06 -16.45
C GLU A 14 -16.04 35.35 -15.11
N ALA A 15 -17.29 35.01 -14.77
CA ALA A 15 -17.59 34.16 -13.61
C ALA A 15 -16.94 32.77 -13.72
N LYS A 16 -16.98 32.13 -14.90
CA LYS A 16 -16.30 30.84 -15.14
C LYS A 16 -14.79 30.98 -14.97
N LYS A 17 -14.17 32.01 -15.56
CA LYS A 17 -12.72 32.25 -15.40
C LYS A 17 -12.33 32.40 -13.94
N ARG A 18 -13.05 33.24 -13.18
CA ARG A 18 -12.82 33.42 -11.74
C ARG A 18 -12.96 32.12 -10.98
N ASN A 19 -14.05 31.37 -11.21
CA ASN A 19 -14.31 30.12 -10.51
C ASN A 19 -13.25 29.07 -10.82
N VAL A 20 -12.79 28.98 -12.08
CA VAL A 20 -11.67 28.10 -12.47
C VAL A 20 -10.39 28.54 -11.80
N LEU A 21 -10.08 29.83 -11.75
CA LEU A 21 -8.85 30.33 -11.15
C LEU A 21 -8.81 30.09 -9.63
N VAL A 22 -9.91 30.39 -8.93
CA VAL A 22 -10.08 30.11 -7.50
C VAL A 22 -10.06 28.60 -7.25
N GLY A 23 -10.82 27.84 -8.05
CA GLY A 23 -10.91 26.38 -7.93
C GLY A 23 -9.56 25.70 -8.13
N SER A 24 -8.77 26.13 -9.12
CA SER A 24 -7.41 25.64 -9.35
C SER A 24 -6.48 25.96 -8.18
N GLY A 25 -6.57 27.17 -7.62
CA GLY A 25 -5.79 27.55 -6.43
C GLY A 25 -6.09 26.65 -5.24
N ILE A 26 -7.37 26.41 -4.96
CA ILE A 26 -7.81 25.50 -3.89
C ILE A 26 -7.33 24.07 -4.17
N ALA A 27 -7.47 23.58 -5.41
CA ALA A 27 -7.05 22.24 -5.77
C ALA A 27 -5.54 22.02 -5.56
N ILE A 28 -4.70 22.98 -5.97
CA ILE A 28 -3.25 22.91 -5.75
C ILE A 28 -2.93 22.86 -4.25
N LEU A 29 -3.59 23.71 -3.45
CA LEU A 29 -3.38 23.74 -2.00
C LEU A 29 -3.77 22.41 -1.34
N LEU A 30 -4.90 21.82 -1.74
CA LEU A 30 -5.34 20.52 -1.24
C LEU A 30 -4.38 19.40 -1.64
N ILE A 31 -3.91 19.39 -2.89
CA ILE A 31 -2.92 18.40 -3.35
C ILE A 31 -1.64 18.52 -2.53
N ALA A 32 -1.12 19.73 -2.34
CA ALA A 32 0.09 19.94 -1.53
C ALA A 32 -0.09 19.45 -0.09
N LEU A 33 -1.22 19.76 0.53
CA LEU A 33 -1.52 19.35 1.91
C LEU A 33 -1.65 17.83 2.05
N LEU A 34 -2.40 17.18 1.18
CA LEU A 34 -2.55 15.71 1.18
C LEU A 34 -1.22 15.01 0.90
N SER A 35 -0.40 15.60 0.05
CA SER A 35 0.91 15.05 -0.30
C SER A 35 1.87 15.06 0.88
N VAL A 36 1.94 16.20 1.58
CA VAL A 36 2.75 16.34 2.81
C VAL A 36 2.21 15.44 3.91
N ALA A 37 0.89 15.38 4.10
CA ALA A 37 0.26 14.51 5.10
C ALA A 37 0.58 13.02 4.85
N GLY A 38 0.43 12.54 3.62
CA GLY A 38 0.77 11.16 3.24
C GLY A 38 2.26 10.86 3.42
N PHE A 39 3.14 11.81 3.07
CA PHE A 39 4.57 11.66 3.26
C PHE A 39 4.97 11.57 4.74
N ILE A 40 4.49 12.47 5.59
CA ILE A 40 4.82 12.50 7.03
C ILE A 40 4.24 11.30 7.76
N SER A 41 3.04 10.86 7.40
CA SER A 41 2.41 9.67 8.00
C SER A 41 3.01 8.35 7.53
N GLY A 42 3.91 8.37 6.53
CA GLY A 42 4.57 7.16 6.08
C GLY A 42 3.71 6.24 5.19
N HIS A 43 2.59 6.74 4.66
CA HIS A 43 1.71 6.02 3.73
C HIS A 43 1.99 6.37 2.25
N GLY A 44 3.12 7.02 2.01
CA GLY A 44 3.55 7.51 0.71
C GLY A 44 2.86 8.82 0.29
N TRP A 45 3.38 9.41 -0.78
CA TRP A 45 2.80 10.63 -1.38
C TRP A 45 1.33 10.40 -1.73
N LEU A 46 0.44 11.30 -1.29
CA LEU A 46 -1.01 11.21 -1.51
C LEU A 46 -1.62 9.86 -1.09
N PHE A 47 -1.06 9.20 -0.07
CA PHE A 47 -1.55 7.91 0.43
C PHE A 47 -1.57 6.80 -0.65
N MET A 48 -0.71 6.92 -1.67
CA MET A 48 -0.70 6.01 -2.81
C MET A 48 -0.35 4.56 -2.44
N ASN A 49 0.18 4.30 -1.24
CA ASN A 49 0.54 2.95 -0.80
C ASN A 49 -0.60 2.23 -0.05
N LEU A 50 -1.69 2.92 0.30
CA LEU A 50 -2.82 2.32 1.03
C LEU A 50 -3.37 1.03 0.41
N PRO A 51 -3.50 0.89 -0.94
CA PRO A 51 -3.96 -0.36 -1.52
C PRO A 51 -3.03 -1.55 -1.20
N VAL A 52 -1.72 -1.30 -1.13
CA VAL A 52 -0.73 -2.34 -0.79
C VAL A 52 -0.74 -2.62 0.71
N GLU A 53 -0.80 -1.60 1.55
CA GLU A 53 -0.94 -1.77 3.00
C GLU A 53 -2.20 -2.56 3.35
N HIS A 54 -3.32 -2.30 2.66
CA HIS A 54 -4.54 -3.07 2.81
C HIS A 54 -4.34 -4.53 2.38
N LYS A 55 -3.65 -4.80 1.27
CA LYS A 55 -3.33 -6.18 0.86
C LYS A 55 -2.49 -6.91 1.92
N VAL A 56 -1.48 -6.25 2.48
CA VAL A 56 -0.66 -6.80 3.57
C VAL A 56 -1.49 -7.00 4.84
N SER A 57 -2.40 -6.08 5.15
CA SER A 57 -3.33 -6.22 6.28
C SER A 57 -4.23 -7.44 6.11
N VAL A 58 -4.88 -7.60 4.95
CA VAL A 58 -5.72 -8.78 4.65
C VAL A 58 -4.91 -10.07 4.73
N PHE A 59 -3.66 -10.06 4.25
CA PHE A 59 -2.75 -11.20 4.41
C PHE A 59 -2.51 -11.54 5.89
N LEU A 60 -2.16 -10.55 6.73
CA LEU A 60 -1.92 -10.75 8.16
C LEU A 60 -3.20 -11.14 8.92
N GLU A 61 -4.36 -10.59 8.54
CA GLU A 61 -5.68 -11.00 9.06
C GLU A 61 -5.99 -12.46 8.73
N THR A 62 -5.70 -12.91 7.51
CA THR A 62 -5.92 -14.33 7.14
C THR A 62 -5.02 -15.27 7.93
N LEU A 63 -3.77 -14.88 8.19
CA LEU A 63 -2.87 -15.62 9.07
C LEU A 63 -3.35 -15.63 10.52
N GLN A 64 -3.83 -14.49 11.02
CA GLN A 64 -4.39 -14.37 12.37
C GLN A 64 -5.64 -15.24 12.55
N ALA A 65 -6.45 -15.39 11.49
CA ALA A 65 -7.61 -16.28 11.46
C ALA A 65 -7.24 -17.77 11.32
N GLY A 66 -5.96 -18.10 11.11
CA GLY A 66 -5.49 -19.48 10.91
C GLY A 66 -5.78 -20.07 9.53
N ASP A 67 -6.19 -19.25 8.56
CA ASP A 67 -6.47 -19.69 7.18
C ASP A 67 -5.19 -19.62 6.32
N TYR A 68 -4.24 -20.52 6.62
CA TYR A 68 -2.94 -20.56 5.95
C TYR A 68 -3.03 -20.85 4.46
N ALA A 69 -3.99 -21.65 4.02
CA ALA A 69 -4.19 -21.96 2.61
C ALA A 69 -4.62 -20.72 1.81
N LYS A 70 -5.50 -19.89 2.37
CA LYS A 70 -5.89 -18.61 1.77
C LYS A 70 -4.75 -17.59 1.85
N ALA A 71 -4.07 -17.49 2.98
CA ALA A 71 -2.92 -16.60 3.14
C ALA A 71 -1.82 -16.92 2.11
N TYR A 72 -1.57 -18.20 1.85
CA TYR A 72 -0.64 -18.67 0.84
C TYR A 72 -1.04 -18.25 -0.59
N GLY A 73 -2.33 -18.30 -0.91
CA GLY A 73 -2.83 -17.75 -2.17
C GLY A 73 -2.62 -16.24 -2.29
N ILE A 74 -2.80 -15.49 -1.20
CA ILE A 74 -2.51 -14.04 -1.18
C ILE A 74 -1.02 -13.77 -1.36
N TRP A 75 -0.16 -14.54 -0.69
CA TRP A 75 1.30 -14.46 -0.79
C TRP A 75 1.77 -14.59 -2.24
N TRP A 76 1.28 -15.61 -2.94
CA TRP A 76 1.62 -15.85 -4.35
C TRP A 76 0.81 -15.02 -5.35
N ASN A 77 -0.14 -14.21 -4.87
CA ASN A 77 -1.13 -13.54 -5.72
C ASN A 77 -1.88 -14.52 -6.65
N ASP A 78 -2.13 -15.73 -6.15
CA ASP A 78 -2.71 -16.86 -6.87
C ASP A 78 -3.84 -17.48 -6.00
N PRO A 79 -5.09 -17.01 -6.15
CA PRO A 79 -6.23 -17.54 -5.41
C PRO A 79 -6.52 -19.02 -5.71
N ASP A 80 -6.07 -19.50 -6.87
CA ASP A 80 -6.31 -20.84 -7.41
C ASP A 80 -5.02 -21.70 -7.36
N TRP A 81 -4.09 -21.40 -6.45
CA TRP A 81 -2.79 -22.07 -6.35
C TRP A 81 -2.89 -23.59 -6.26
N GLN A 82 -4.00 -24.11 -5.72
CA GLN A 82 -4.28 -25.55 -5.63
C GLN A 82 -4.39 -26.22 -7.00
N LYS A 83 -4.77 -25.48 -8.05
CA LYS A 83 -4.80 -25.93 -9.44
C LYS A 83 -3.42 -25.91 -10.09
N HIS A 84 -2.46 -25.23 -9.46
CA HIS A 84 -1.09 -25.02 -9.93
C HIS A 84 -0.06 -25.52 -8.90
N PRO A 85 -0.15 -26.77 -8.41
CA PRO A 85 0.74 -27.27 -7.35
C PRO A 85 2.22 -27.26 -7.78
N ASP A 86 2.47 -27.28 -9.09
CA ASP A 86 3.81 -27.24 -9.63
C ASP A 86 4.44 -25.83 -9.68
N ALA A 87 3.64 -24.77 -9.57
CA ALA A 87 4.12 -23.39 -9.70
C ALA A 87 4.90 -22.91 -8.46
N HIS A 88 4.66 -23.51 -7.29
CA HIS A 88 5.17 -23.03 -6.00
C HIS A 88 5.96 -24.11 -5.23
N LYS A 89 6.54 -25.09 -5.95
CA LYS A 89 7.26 -26.24 -5.34
C LYS A 89 8.41 -25.83 -4.42
N ASP A 90 9.10 -24.74 -4.75
CA ASP A 90 10.26 -24.27 -4.01
C ASP A 90 9.90 -23.70 -2.63
N TYR A 91 8.62 -23.36 -2.44
CA TYR A 91 8.11 -22.84 -1.18
C TYR A 91 6.70 -23.35 -0.92
N PRO A 92 6.54 -24.63 -0.56
CA PRO A 92 5.23 -25.27 -0.43
C PRO A 92 4.45 -24.75 0.78
N LEU A 93 3.13 -24.97 0.79
CA LEU A 93 2.25 -24.55 1.88
C LEU A 93 2.71 -25.02 3.27
N SER A 94 3.29 -26.22 3.38
CA SER A 94 3.81 -26.73 4.66
C SER A 94 4.92 -25.84 5.21
N ARG A 95 5.91 -25.51 4.37
CA ARG A 95 7.02 -24.65 4.74
C ARG A 95 6.55 -23.23 5.06
N PHE A 96 5.64 -22.70 4.25
CA PHE A 96 4.98 -21.42 4.53
C PHE A 96 4.31 -21.45 5.91
N THR A 97 3.52 -22.49 6.21
CA THR A 97 2.83 -22.60 7.49
C THR A 97 3.82 -22.64 8.66
N GLU A 98 4.93 -23.36 8.55
CA GLU A 98 6.01 -23.37 9.54
C GLU A 98 6.60 -21.98 9.78
N ASP A 99 6.98 -21.26 8.71
CA ASP A 99 7.57 -19.91 8.80
C ASP A 99 6.63 -18.90 9.46
N TRP A 100 5.31 -19.06 9.31
CA TRP A 100 4.28 -18.21 9.92
C TRP A 100 3.75 -18.73 11.27
N THR A 101 4.31 -19.83 11.78
CA THR A 101 3.93 -20.40 13.08
C THR A 101 5.16 -20.70 13.94
N THR A 102 5.77 -21.88 13.78
CA THR A 102 6.84 -22.39 14.65
C THR A 102 8.19 -21.73 14.40
N GLU A 103 8.50 -21.40 13.15
CA GLU A 103 9.79 -20.83 12.73
C GLU A 103 9.74 -19.29 12.61
N SER A 104 8.63 -18.69 13.03
CA SER A 104 8.44 -17.24 12.98
C SER A 104 9.34 -16.49 13.96
N ASP A 105 9.72 -15.27 13.60
CA ASP A 105 10.51 -14.37 14.46
C ASP A 105 9.83 -14.05 15.80
N TRP A 106 8.49 -14.12 15.85
CA TRP A 106 7.66 -13.91 17.03
C TRP A 106 7.26 -15.23 17.73
N LYS A 107 7.89 -16.35 17.38
CA LYS A 107 7.82 -17.66 18.06
C LYS A 107 6.41 -18.22 18.22
N GLY A 108 5.54 -17.99 17.25
CA GLY A 108 4.19 -18.55 17.25
C GLY A 108 3.29 -18.02 16.12
N PRO A 109 2.00 -18.43 16.08
CA PRO A 109 1.05 -17.86 15.14
C PRO A 109 0.83 -16.36 15.41
N ILE A 110 0.39 -15.64 14.38
CA ILE A 110 -0.02 -14.24 14.51
C ILE A 110 -1.29 -14.16 15.36
N LYS A 111 -1.26 -13.32 16.40
CA LYS A 111 -2.40 -13.03 17.28
C LYS A 111 -2.81 -11.57 17.21
N THR A 112 -1.85 -10.67 17.05
CA THR A 112 -2.05 -9.24 16.84
C THR A 112 -1.08 -8.76 15.77
N PHE A 113 -1.48 -7.77 14.99
CA PHE A 113 -0.59 -7.08 14.07
C PHE A 113 -0.99 -5.62 13.91
N HIS A 114 -0.04 -4.78 13.51
CA HIS A 114 -0.26 -3.39 13.13
C HIS A 114 0.65 -3.02 11.97
N VAL A 115 0.09 -2.41 10.91
CA VAL A 115 0.89 -1.86 9.80
C VAL A 115 1.40 -0.49 10.21
N ASP A 116 2.73 -0.35 10.30
CA ASP A 116 3.38 0.84 10.82
C ASP A 116 3.64 1.89 9.74
N VAL A 117 4.26 1.47 8.63
CA VAL A 117 4.76 2.36 7.59
C VAL A 117 4.90 1.59 6.28
N SER A 118 4.81 2.30 5.16
CA SER A 118 5.16 1.76 3.85
C SER A 118 6.08 2.66 3.04
N LYS A 119 6.98 2.05 2.27
CA LYS A 119 7.90 2.76 1.39
C LYS A 119 7.87 2.16 0.00
N ARG A 120 7.65 3.00 -1.00
CA ARG A 120 7.68 2.61 -2.41
C ARG A 120 9.11 2.67 -2.94
N ASP A 121 9.48 1.68 -3.74
CA ASP A 121 10.68 1.66 -4.58
C ASP A 121 10.29 1.36 -6.05
N ASP A 122 11.26 1.27 -6.94
CA ASP A 122 11.02 1.04 -8.37
C ASP A 122 10.41 -0.34 -8.68
N THR A 123 10.63 -1.29 -7.78
CA THR A 123 10.25 -2.71 -7.95
C THR A 123 8.99 -3.09 -7.17
N GLY A 124 8.52 -2.23 -6.27
CA GLY A 124 7.45 -2.59 -5.34
C GLY A 124 7.19 -1.59 -4.23
N VAL A 125 6.49 -2.09 -3.20
CA VAL A 125 6.24 -1.35 -1.95
C VAL A 125 6.61 -2.25 -0.80
N VAL A 126 7.49 -1.77 0.08
CA VAL A 126 7.84 -2.43 1.33
C VAL A 126 6.92 -1.93 2.42
N VAL A 127 6.31 -2.83 3.16
CA VAL A 127 5.43 -2.54 4.29
C VAL A 127 6.08 -3.11 5.55
N ALA A 128 6.22 -2.26 6.57
CA ALA A 128 6.62 -2.68 7.91
C ALA A 128 5.38 -2.90 8.77
N ALA A 129 5.38 -4.01 9.51
CA ALA A 129 4.32 -4.32 10.47
C ALA A 129 4.91 -4.80 11.79
N THR A 130 4.29 -4.39 12.89
CA THR A 130 4.55 -4.94 14.21
C THR A 130 3.62 -6.13 14.43
N VAL A 131 4.18 -7.30 14.73
CA VAL A 131 3.42 -8.55 14.94
C VAL A 131 3.61 -9.03 16.38
N ASN A 132 2.51 -9.39 17.06
CA ASN A 132 2.51 -9.88 18.45
C ASN A 132 3.28 -8.98 19.43
N ASP A 133 3.25 -7.66 19.21
CA ASP A 133 4.01 -6.66 19.98
C ASP A 133 5.53 -6.98 20.05
N SER A 134 6.03 -7.71 19.04
CA SER A 134 7.43 -8.09 18.93
C SER A 134 8.32 -6.87 18.75
N ARG A 135 9.51 -6.92 19.35
CA ARG A 135 10.55 -5.91 19.10
C ARG A 135 11.06 -5.93 17.67
N LYS A 136 11.01 -7.08 17.01
CA LYS A 136 11.42 -7.23 15.61
C LYS A 136 10.22 -6.97 14.71
N LYS A 137 10.34 -6.00 13.80
CA LYS A 137 9.31 -5.68 12.83
C LYS A 137 9.38 -6.65 11.66
N LEU A 138 8.20 -7.01 11.16
CA LEU A 138 8.04 -7.75 9.93
C LEU A 138 8.14 -6.78 8.76
N PHE A 139 9.00 -7.08 7.79
CA PHE A 139 9.08 -6.33 6.54
C PHE A 139 8.67 -7.24 5.38
N LEU A 140 7.56 -6.86 4.73
CA LEU A 140 7.05 -7.54 3.54
C LEU A 140 7.17 -6.62 2.34
N LYS A 141 7.64 -7.16 1.23
CA LYS A 141 7.67 -6.48 -0.04
C LYS A 141 6.58 -6.99 -0.95
N TYR A 142 5.72 -6.08 -1.40
CA TYR A 142 4.83 -6.29 -2.52
C TYR A 142 5.60 -6.05 -3.82
N GLN A 143 5.67 -7.06 -4.69
CA GLN A 143 6.32 -6.96 -5.98
C GLN A 143 5.39 -6.35 -7.02
N LYS A 144 5.81 -5.26 -7.66
CA LYS A 144 4.99 -4.57 -8.68
C LYS A 144 4.76 -5.43 -9.93
N LYS A 145 5.69 -6.33 -10.24
CA LYS A 145 5.68 -7.15 -11.47
C LYS A 145 4.51 -8.13 -11.52
N ASP A 146 4.28 -8.85 -10.43
CA ASP A 146 3.33 -9.97 -10.36
C ASP A 146 2.37 -9.88 -9.16
N GLY A 147 2.55 -8.88 -8.29
CA GLY A 147 1.73 -8.66 -7.11
C GLY A 147 2.01 -9.62 -5.96
N THR A 148 3.05 -10.44 -6.04
CA THR A 148 3.45 -11.38 -4.99
C THR A 148 3.97 -10.64 -3.75
N LEU A 149 3.91 -11.30 -2.60
CA LEU A 149 4.56 -10.89 -1.37
C LEU A 149 5.85 -11.69 -1.19
N SER A 150 6.87 -11.02 -0.66
CA SER A 150 8.11 -11.67 -0.25
C SER A 150 8.63 -11.06 1.05
N TYR A 151 9.44 -11.80 1.79
CA TYR A 151 10.23 -11.21 2.86
C TYR A 151 11.16 -10.14 2.30
N PHE A 152 11.35 -9.06 3.04
CA PHE A 152 12.30 -8.01 2.71
C PHE A 152 13.44 -7.99 3.74
N PRO A 153 14.70 -8.18 3.33
CA PRO A 153 15.81 -8.39 4.26
C PRO A 153 16.31 -7.11 4.92
N LEU A 154 15.94 -5.93 4.41
CA LEU A 154 16.42 -4.63 4.89
C LEU A 154 15.37 -3.98 5.79
N GLU A 155 15.80 -3.50 6.95
CA GLU A 155 14.94 -2.70 7.81
C GLU A 155 14.68 -1.33 7.16
N LEU A 156 13.41 -0.90 7.14
CA LEU A 156 13.10 0.47 6.76
C LEU A 156 13.55 1.40 7.88
N GLN A 157 14.45 2.34 7.55
CA GLN A 157 14.72 3.50 8.38
C GLN A 157 13.64 4.55 8.10
N TYR A 158 12.86 4.90 9.13
CA TYR A 158 11.82 5.92 9.10
C TYR A 158 11.81 6.71 10.41
#